data_AF-A0A143HCD0-F1
#
_entry.id   AF-A0A143HCD0-F1
#
_cell.length_a   1.000
_cell.length_b   1.000
_cell.length_c   1.000
_cell.angle_alpha   90.00
_cell.angle_beta   90.00
_cell.angle_gamma   90.00
#
_symmetry.space_group_name_H-M   'P 1'
#
loop_
_entity.id
_entity.type
_entity.pdbx_description
1 polymer ?
#
loop_
_entity_poly.entity_id
_entity_poly.type
_entity_poly.pdbx_seq_one_letter_code
_entity_poly.pdbx_strand_id
1 'polypeptide(L)'
;MKWLKCSSMCFILMLFGCMAPNHSIQTGAVDKTGTLQLVKSIRDEEVYQKGKELFDNGGSIKMSEKELATLKPYYIQFRDDNQNAVVSNYSVWIDRKKDRVFFTDYQRPYSYYQVEDKDKEFLTKLLSKTDLAKE
;
A
#
# COMPACT_ATOMS: atom_id res chain seq x y z
N MET A 1 -24.08 -20.00 57.29
CA MET A 1 -22.64 -19.78 57.07
C MET A 1 -22.19 -20.56 55.85
N LYS A 2 -21.39 -19.92 55.01
CA LYS A 2 -21.11 -20.24 53.61
C LYS A 2 -20.33 -21.55 53.47
N TRP A 3 -20.78 -22.41 52.55
CA TRP A 3 -20.00 -23.52 52.01
C TRP A 3 -19.42 -23.11 50.66
N LEU A 4 -18.10 -23.28 50.54
CA LEU A 4 -17.30 -23.07 49.34
C LEU A 4 -17.87 -23.88 48.17
N LYS A 5 -18.12 -23.23 47.03
CA LYS A 5 -18.16 -23.91 45.73
C LYS A 5 -16.88 -23.60 44.98
N CYS A 6 -16.11 -24.66 44.85
CA CYS A 6 -14.85 -24.77 44.13
C CYS A 6 -15.09 -24.62 42.62
N SER A 7 -14.15 -23.92 41.98
CA SER A 7 -13.71 -24.02 40.59
C SER A 7 -14.64 -24.66 39.56
N SER A 8 -15.12 -23.84 38.63
CA SER A 8 -15.12 -24.20 37.21
C SER A 8 -14.73 -22.97 36.40
N MET A 9 -13.44 -22.64 36.50
CA MET A 9 -12.75 -21.73 35.61
C MET A 9 -12.55 -22.50 34.30
N CYS A 10 -13.61 -22.59 33.49
CA CYS A 10 -13.51 -23.10 32.13
C CYS A 10 -12.69 -22.10 31.32
N PHE A 11 -11.40 -22.43 31.21
CA PHE A 11 -10.50 -22.15 30.10
C PHE A 11 -11.19 -21.45 28.91
N ILE A 12 -11.17 -20.11 28.91
CA ILE A 12 -11.18 -19.34 27.67
C ILE A 12 -9.78 -19.52 27.10
N LEU A 13 -9.58 -20.67 26.45
CA LEU A 13 -8.38 -20.96 25.70
C LEU A 13 -8.45 -20.09 24.45
N MET A 14 -7.76 -18.96 24.58
CA MET A 14 -7.34 -18.04 23.54
C MET A 14 -7.12 -18.75 22.20
N LEU A 15 -8.12 -18.70 21.34
CA LEU A 15 -7.93 -18.85 19.90
C LEU A 15 -7.38 -17.53 19.35
N PHE A 16 -6.26 -17.05 19.89
CA PHE A 16 -5.35 -16.20 19.14
C PHE A 16 -4.47 -17.12 18.30
N GLY A 17 -5.10 -17.95 17.46
CA GLY A 17 -4.41 -18.36 16.25
C GLY A 17 -4.08 -17.06 15.53
N CYS A 18 -2.82 -16.87 15.11
CA CYS A 18 -2.45 -15.75 14.26
C CYS A 18 -3.43 -15.73 13.07
N MET A 19 -4.49 -14.90 13.15
CA MET A 19 -5.31 -14.64 11.98
C MET A 19 -4.36 -13.95 11.01
N ALA A 20 -4.20 -14.56 9.83
CA ALA A 20 -3.45 -13.92 8.78
C ALA A 20 -4.10 -12.54 8.52
N PRO A 21 -3.31 -11.50 8.22
CA PRO A 21 -3.86 -10.18 7.94
C PRO A 21 -4.91 -10.28 6.83
N ASN A 22 -6.06 -9.63 7.05
CA ASN A 22 -7.19 -9.66 6.13
C ASN A 22 -6.95 -8.76 4.91
N HIS A 23 -5.93 -7.91 4.96
CA HIS A 23 -5.61 -6.97 3.92
C HIS A 23 -4.19 -7.17 3.41
N SER A 24 -4.00 -6.84 2.14
CA SER A 24 -2.69 -6.86 1.52
C SER A 24 -2.41 -5.62 0.68
N ILE A 25 -1.14 -5.23 0.64
CA ILE A 25 -0.62 -4.29 -0.35
C ILE A 25 0.15 -5.09 -1.39
N GLN A 26 -0.23 -4.94 -2.66
CA GLN A 26 0.50 -5.48 -3.79
C GLN A 26 1.25 -4.34 -4.48
N THR A 27 2.56 -4.48 -4.66
CA THR A 27 3.37 -3.51 -5.41
C THR A 27 3.89 -4.14 -6.69
N GLY A 28 4.00 -3.33 -7.73
CA GLY A 28 4.43 -3.75 -9.05
C GLY A 28 5.17 -2.65 -9.80
N ALA A 29 5.74 -3.04 -10.93
CA ALA A 29 6.30 -2.12 -11.90
C ALA A 29 5.51 -2.21 -13.20
N VAL A 30 5.44 -1.10 -13.93
CA VAL A 30 4.94 -1.09 -15.30
C VAL A 30 6.15 -1.20 -16.23
N ASP A 31 6.15 -2.22 -17.08
CA ASP A 31 7.23 -2.41 -18.05
C ASP A 31 7.07 -1.50 -19.28
N LYS A 32 8.04 -1.56 -20.20
CA LYS A 32 8.08 -0.71 -21.40
C LYS A 32 6.89 -0.92 -22.35
N THR A 33 6.15 -2.02 -22.20
CA THR A 33 4.97 -2.33 -23.01
C THR A 33 3.67 -1.86 -22.35
N GLY A 34 3.75 -1.29 -21.14
CA GLY A 34 2.58 -0.95 -20.34
C GLY A 34 2.02 -2.13 -19.55
N THR A 35 2.70 -3.28 -19.57
CA THR A 35 2.24 -4.45 -18.82
C THR A 35 2.63 -4.31 -17.36
N LEU A 36 1.66 -4.56 -16.49
CA LEU A 36 1.82 -4.53 -15.05
C LEU A 36 2.40 -5.86 -14.57
N GLN A 37 3.53 -5.78 -13.85
CA GLN A 37 4.16 -6.93 -13.21
C GLN A 37 4.09 -6.75 -11.70
N LEU A 38 3.31 -7.60 -11.03
CA LEU A 38 3.27 -7.66 -9.57
C LEU A 38 4.58 -8.27 -9.06
N VAL A 39 5.26 -7.55 -8.17
CA VAL A 39 6.58 -7.94 -7.66
C VAL A 39 6.52 -8.36 -6.20
N LYS A 40 5.61 -7.78 -5.42
CA LYS A 40 5.56 -8.01 -3.98
C LYS A 40 4.13 -7.96 -3.47
N SER A 41 3.83 -8.83 -2.51
CA SER A 41 2.63 -8.75 -1.69
C SER A 41 3.04 -8.65 -0.22
N ILE A 42 2.46 -7.70 0.50
CA ILE A 42 2.73 -7.42 1.91
C ILE A 42 1.42 -7.64 2.66
N ARG A 43 1.45 -8.52 3.64
CA ARG A 43 0.34 -8.78 4.57
C ARG A 43 0.78 -8.29 5.94
N ASP A 44 0.49 -7.02 6.20
CA ASP A 44 0.79 -6.33 7.44
C ASP A 44 -0.22 -5.18 7.59
N GLU A 45 -1.02 -5.22 8.66
CA GLU A 45 -2.13 -4.29 8.84
C GLU A 45 -1.64 -2.87 9.15
N GLU A 46 -0.53 -2.72 9.88
CA GLU A 46 0.02 -1.39 10.19
C GLU A 46 0.55 -0.73 8.91
N VAL A 47 1.27 -1.48 8.09
CA VAL A 47 1.76 -1.00 6.79
C VAL A 47 0.58 -0.72 5.85
N TYR A 48 -0.47 -1.53 5.88
CA TYR A 48 -1.70 -1.31 5.10
C TYR A 48 -2.37 0.01 5.47
N GLN A 49 -2.66 0.23 6.76
CA GLN A 49 -3.34 1.44 7.23
C GLN A 49 -2.49 2.69 6.99
N LYS A 50 -1.18 2.64 7.26
CA LYS A 50 -0.26 3.75 6.96
C LYS A 50 -0.20 4.06 5.47
N GLY A 51 -0.21 3.03 4.62
CA GLY A 51 -0.28 3.21 3.17
C GLY A 51 -1.57 3.89 2.74
N LYS A 52 -2.71 3.49 3.30
CA LYS A 52 -4.01 4.12 3.03
C LYS A 52 -4.03 5.60 3.42
N GLU A 53 -3.59 5.91 4.63
CA GLU A 53 -3.51 7.29 5.14
C GLU A 53 -2.66 8.20 4.24
N LEU A 54 -1.52 7.71 3.77
CA LEU A 54 -0.65 8.44 2.83
C LEU A 54 -1.41 8.88 1.58
N PHE A 55 -2.15 7.96 0.95
CA PHE A 55 -2.88 8.26 -0.29
C PHE A 55 -4.11 9.12 -0.06
N ASP A 56 -4.73 9.05 1.12
CA ASP A 56 -5.88 9.88 1.47
C ASP A 56 -5.47 11.34 1.77
N ASN A 57 -4.20 11.58 2.14
CA ASN A 57 -3.66 12.91 2.47
C ASN A 57 -2.86 13.57 1.34
N GLY A 58 -2.83 12.99 0.13
CA GLY A 58 -2.07 13.56 -0.99
C GLY A 58 -2.55 14.96 -1.42
N GLY A 59 -1.61 15.89 -1.61
CA GLY A 59 -1.91 17.26 -2.05
C GLY A 59 -2.06 17.37 -3.57
N SER A 60 -3.10 18.04 -4.07
CA SER A 60 -3.32 18.17 -5.52
C SER A 60 -2.17 18.91 -6.23
N ILE A 61 -1.74 18.40 -7.39
CA ILE A 61 -0.72 19.01 -8.24
C ILE A 61 -1.12 18.99 -9.71
N LYS A 62 -0.54 19.92 -10.48
CA LYS A 62 -0.63 19.91 -11.94
C LYS A 62 0.57 19.17 -12.53
N MET A 63 0.31 18.28 -13.47
CA MET A 63 1.32 17.51 -14.21
C MET A 63 1.03 17.57 -15.70
N SER A 64 2.07 17.82 -16.50
CA SER A 64 1.96 17.70 -17.96
C SER A 64 2.23 16.28 -18.43
N GLU A 65 1.61 15.86 -19.54
CA GLU A 65 1.89 14.56 -20.17
C GLU A 65 3.36 14.38 -20.53
N LYS A 66 4.03 15.47 -20.93
CA LYS A 66 5.47 15.47 -21.24
C LYS A 66 6.32 15.12 -20.02
N GLU A 67 5.97 15.63 -18.84
CA GLU A 67 6.68 15.28 -17.59
C GLU A 67 6.46 13.81 -17.24
N LEU A 68 5.22 13.32 -17.34
CA LEU A 68 4.86 11.92 -17.04
C LEU A 68 5.55 10.93 -17.98
N ALA A 69 5.63 11.24 -19.27
CA ALA A 69 6.25 10.37 -20.27
C ALA A 69 7.74 10.07 -20.01
N THR A 70 8.40 10.92 -19.20
CA THR A 70 9.83 10.72 -18.83
C THR A 70 10.02 9.90 -17.56
N LEU A 71 8.95 9.52 -16.88
CA LEU A 71 9.00 8.90 -15.56
C LEU A 71 8.42 7.47 -15.62
N LYS A 72 9.14 6.53 -15.01
CA LYS A 72 8.67 5.15 -14.85
C LYS A 72 7.55 5.10 -13.81
N PRO A 73 6.36 4.56 -14.13
CA PRO A 73 5.33 4.33 -13.13
C PRO A 73 5.59 3.05 -12.33
N TYR A 74 5.33 3.14 -11.03
CA TYR A 74 5.12 2.02 -10.12
C TYR A 74 3.64 1.81 -9.90
N TYR A 75 3.27 0.58 -9.54
CA TYR A 75 1.91 0.20 -9.22
C TYR A 75 1.80 -0.17 -7.75
N ILE A 76 0.74 0.32 -7.09
CA ILE A 76 0.36 -0.10 -5.74
C ILE A 76 -1.14 -0.41 -5.73
N GLN A 77 -1.49 -1.57 -5.18
CA GLN A 77 -2.86 -2.02 -5.04
C GLN A 77 -3.13 -2.46 -3.61
N PHE A 78 -4.22 -1.96 -3.04
CA PHE A 78 -4.74 -2.35 -1.73
C PHE A 78 -5.87 -3.35 -1.93
N ARG A 79 -5.82 -4.47 -1.21
CA ARG A 79 -6.81 -5.54 -1.31
C ARG A 79 -7.38 -5.92 0.04
N ASP A 80 -8.64 -6.31 0.03
CA ASP A 80 -9.25 -7.15 1.05
C ASP A 80 -9.11 -8.60 0.57
N ASP A 81 -8.23 -9.36 1.22
CA ASP A 81 -7.93 -10.74 0.88
C ASP A 81 -9.09 -11.68 1.30
N ASN A 82 -9.91 -11.32 2.30
CA ASN A 82 -11.08 -12.12 2.72
C ASN A 82 -12.21 -12.05 1.70
N GLN A 83 -12.48 -10.87 1.17
CA GLN A 83 -13.50 -10.66 0.13
C GLN A 83 -12.96 -10.91 -1.27
N ASN A 84 -11.65 -11.17 -1.40
CA ASN A 84 -10.92 -11.20 -2.66
C ASN A 84 -11.19 -9.94 -3.52
N ALA A 85 -11.27 -8.79 -2.86
CA ALA A 85 -11.69 -7.53 -3.46
C ALA A 85 -10.52 -6.55 -3.58
N VAL A 86 -10.52 -5.78 -4.66
CA VAL A 86 -9.60 -4.66 -4.85
C VAL A 86 -10.24 -3.42 -4.23
N VAL A 87 -9.54 -2.83 -3.25
CA VAL A 87 -10.02 -1.63 -2.54
C VAL A 87 -9.62 -0.37 -3.30
N SER A 88 -8.35 -0.25 -3.67
CA SER A 88 -7.84 0.87 -4.45
C SER A 88 -6.55 0.54 -5.18
N ASN A 89 -6.31 1.25 -6.29
CA ASN A 89 -5.14 1.08 -7.14
C ASN A 89 -4.54 2.45 -7.46
N TYR A 90 -3.22 2.56 -7.37
CA TYR A 90 -2.49 3.79 -7.63
C TYR A 90 -1.36 3.54 -8.62
N SER A 91 -1.24 4.44 -9.59
CA SER A 91 0.04 4.63 -10.29
C SER A 91 0.85 5.66 -9.51
N VAL A 92 2.12 5.36 -9.25
CA VAL A 92 3.02 6.18 -8.43
C VAL A 92 4.28 6.47 -9.24
N TRP A 93 4.78 7.71 -9.16
CA TRP A 93 6.01 8.13 -9.82
C TRP A 93 6.97 8.74 -8.81
N ILE A 94 8.25 8.39 -8.93
CA ILE A 94 9.33 8.95 -8.12
C ILE A 94 10.18 9.84 -9.04
N ASP A 95 10.05 11.15 -8.89
CA ASP A 95 10.81 12.16 -9.63
C ASP A 95 11.99 12.62 -8.77
N ARG A 96 13.11 11.89 -8.90
CA ARG A 96 14.35 12.19 -8.16
C ARG A 96 14.98 13.52 -8.55
N LYS A 97 14.70 14.05 -9.74
CA LYS A 97 15.28 15.33 -10.21
C LYS A 97 14.67 16.52 -9.47
N LYS A 98 13.36 16.45 -9.18
CA LYS A 98 12.61 17.48 -8.46
C LYS A 98 12.33 17.12 -7.00
N ASP A 99 12.92 16.03 -6.51
CA ASP A 99 12.70 15.46 -5.18
C ASP A 99 11.21 15.41 -4.78
N ARG A 100 10.39 14.75 -5.62
CA ARG A 100 8.95 14.62 -5.37
C ARG A 100 8.46 13.22 -5.70
N VAL A 101 7.46 12.79 -4.96
CA VAL A 101 6.72 11.56 -5.22
C VAL A 101 5.27 11.93 -5.41
N PHE A 102 4.65 11.40 -6.45
CA PHE A 102 3.26 11.71 -6.76
C PHE A 102 2.53 10.49 -7.31
N PHE A 103 1.22 10.53 -7.29
CA PHE A 103 0.36 9.42 -7.67
C PHE A 103 -0.93 9.88 -8.34
N THR A 104 -1.61 8.93 -8.97
CA THR A 104 -3.00 9.07 -9.44
C THR A 104 -3.76 7.80 -9.11
N ASP A 105 -5.05 7.96 -8.80
CA ASP A 105 -5.99 6.87 -8.63
C ASP A 105 -6.52 6.46 -10.00
N TYR A 106 -6.55 5.15 -10.29
CA TYR A 106 -7.12 4.62 -11.53
C TYR A 106 -8.60 5.01 -11.74
N GLN A 107 -9.35 5.28 -10.68
CA GLN A 107 -10.73 5.77 -10.77
C GLN A 107 -10.82 7.25 -11.19
N ARG A 108 -9.72 8.01 -11.05
CA ARG A 108 -9.64 9.44 -11.37
C ARG A 108 -8.44 9.70 -12.29
N PRO A 109 -8.44 9.11 -13.50
CA PRO A 109 -7.37 9.36 -14.46
C PRO A 109 -7.27 10.87 -14.67
N TYR A 110 -6.04 11.39 -14.78
CA TYR A 110 -5.69 12.81 -14.93
C TYR A 110 -5.74 13.69 -13.67
N SER A 111 -6.08 13.14 -12.50
CA SER A 111 -5.93 13.84 -11.21
C SER A 111 -4.66 13.37 -10.50
N TYR A 112 -3.69 14.27 -10.32
CA TYR A 112 -2.39 13.95 -9.73
C TYR A 112 -2.25 14.57 -8.34
N TYR A 113 -1.65 13.80 -7.44
CA TYR A 113 -1.48 14.17 -6.05
C TYR A 113 -0.03 13.94 -5.64
N GLN A 114 0.57 14.92 -4.97
CA GLN A 114 1.89 14.82 -4.38
C GLN A 114 1.81 14.24 -2.98
N VAL A 115 2.71 13.32 -2.69
CA VAL A 115 2.90 12.72 -1.37
C VAL A 115 3.60 13.73 -0.47
N GLU A 116 3.15 13.84 0.78
CA GLU A 116 3.78 14.70 1.78
C GLU A 116 5.23 14.28 2.06
N ASP A 117 6.09 15.25 2.40
CA ASP A 117 7.52 15.00 2.62
C ASP A 117 7.77 13.95 3.71
N LYS A 118 6.96 13.97 4.78
CA LYS A 118 7.05 13.03 5.91
C LYS A 118 6.81 11.57 5.49
N ASP A 119 6.12 11.35 4.38
CA ASP A 119 5.65 10.04 3.93
C ASP A 119 6.46 9.49 2.74
N LYS A 120 7.29 10.32 2.09
CA LYS A 120 8.15 9.94 0.97
C LYS A 120 9.06 8.75 1.30
N GLU A 121 9.66 8.74 2.50
CA GLU A 121 10.58 7.68 2.90
C GLU A 121 9.86 6.33 3.06
N PHE A 122 8.68 6.35 3.68
CA PHE A 122 7.85 5.15 3.83
C PHE A 122 7.48 4.57 2.46
N LEU A 123 6.97 5.41 1.56
CA LEU A 123 6.58 4.98 0.21
C LEU A 123 7.78 4.48 -0.61
N THR A 124 8.91 5.15 -0.51
CA THR A 124 10.14 4.71 -1.18
C THR A 124 10.59 3.35 -0.64
N LYS A 125 10.53 3.09 0.67
CA LYS A 125 10.82 1.76 1.25
C LYS A 125 9.82 0.70 0.84
N LEU A 126 8.55 1.08 0.69
CA LEU A 126 7.48 0.20 0.23
C LEU A 126 7.77 -0.30 -1.20
N LEU A 127 8.24 0.61 -2.06
CA LEU A 127 8.58 0.39 -3.47
C LEU A 127 10.01 -0.10 -3.72
N SER A 128 10.99 0.15 -2.83
CA SER A 128 12.40 -0.15 -3.10
C SER A 128 12.73 -1.64 -3.14
N LYS A 129 11.87 -2.51 -2.58
CA LYS A 129 11.97 -3.96 -2.79
C LYS A 129 11.49 -4.40 -4.19
N THR A 130 10.91 -3.50 -4.97
CA THR A 130 10.44 -3.73 -6.34
C THR A 130 11.53 -3.45 -7.40
N ASP A 131 12.61 -2.73 -7.05
CA ASP A 131 13.68 -2.29 -7.97
C ASP A 131 15.11 -2.78 -7.62
N LEU A 132 15.28 -3.98 -7.04
CA LEU A 132 16.62 -4.60 -6.90
C LEU A 132 16.81 -5.83 -7.79
N ALA A 133 16.20 -5.83 -8.97
CA ALA A 133 16.51 -6.77 -10.03
C ALA A 133 16.92 -6.01 -11.31
N LYS A 134 18.17 -5.53 -11.31
CA LYS A 134 18.98 -5.17 -12.49
C LYS A 134 18.49 -3.96 -13.31
N GLU A 135 19.00 -2.78 -12.96
CA GLU A 135 19.63 -1.93 -13.99
C GLU A 135 21.00 -2.49 -14.35
#